data_AF-A0A8S3C1Q4-F1
#
_entry.id   AF-A0A8S3C1Q4-F1
#
_cell.length_a   1.000
_cell.length_b   1.000
_cell.length_c   1.000
_cell.angle_alpha   90.00
_cell.angle_beta   90.00
_cell.angle_gamma   90.00
#
_symmetry.space_group_name_H-M   'P 1'
#
loop_
_entity.id
_entity.type
_entity.pdbx_description
1 polymer ?
#
loop_
_entity_poly.entity_id
_entity_poly.type
_entity_poly.pdbx_seq_one_letter_code
_entity_poly.pdbx_strand_id
1 'polypeptide(L)'
;FDYDSSSHRCRLFEADLTNGAIIETASQTSIVGSVILSASLYASMYNQSCSACQGNRYQTCSSTTNKCQCSGNSYWNGSMCPLQLFENAACSQIDACRSDLNLSCVMNSYGEFTQCLIGKHRSDRDNV
;
A
#
# COMPACT_ATOMS: atom_id res chain seq x y z
N PHE A 1 -16.84 -8.86 5.89
CA PHE A 1 -16.26 -7.81 6.74
C PHE A 1 -16.64 -6.47 6.14
N ASP A 2 -16.72 -5.43 6.95
CA ASP A 2 -16.98 -4.05 6.50
C ASP A 2 -15.83 -3.16 6.99
N TYR A 3 -15.40 -2.19 6.17
CA TYR A 3 -14.40 -1.20 6.56
C TYR A 3 -15.06 0.15 6.77
N ASP A 4 -15.10 0.59 8.02
CA ASP A 4 -15.54 1.94 8.36
C ASP A 4 -14.39 2.92 8.10
N SER A 5 -14.52 3.74 7.06
CA SER A 5 -13.54 4.75 6.68
C SER A 5 -13.44 5.90 7.68
N SER A 6 -14.48 6.16 8.49
CA SER A 6 -14.49 7.24 9.48
C SER A 6 -13.75 6.85 10.75
N SER A 7 -13.90 5.59 11.19
CA SER A 7 -13.23 5.08 12.40
C SER A 7 -11.97 4.25 12.12
N HIS A 8 -11.62 4.04 10.85
CA HIS A 8 -10.51 3.20 10.40
C HIS A 8 -10.54 1.78 10.98
N ARG A 9 -11.74 1.18 11.03
CA ARG A 9 -11.97 -0.14 11.62
C ARG A 9 -12.49 -1.13 10.60
N CYS A 10 -11.87 -2.29 10.54
CA CYS A 10 -12.45 -3.47 9.93
C CYS A 10 -13.34 -4.17 10.95
N ARG A 11 -14.64 -4.29 10.64
CA ARG A 11 -15.65 -4.96 11.45
C ARG A 11 -15.93 -6.35 10.86
N LEU A 12 -15.92 -7.35 11.73
CA LEU A 12 -16.32 -8.71 11.41
C LEU A 12 -17.77 -8.89 11.86
N PHE A 13 -18.57 -9.51 10.99
CA PHE A 13 -19.97 -9.74 11.20
C PHE A 13 -20.25 -11.24 11.18
N GLU A 14 -21.33 -11.64 11.84
CA GLU A 14 -21.91 -12.97 11.64
C GLU A 14 -22.29 -13.18 10.17
N ALA A 15 -22.11 -14.40 9.70
CA ALA A 15 -22.49 -14.83 8.37
C ALA A 15 -23.59 -15.88 8.48
N ASP A 16 -24.60 -15.80 7.61
CA ASP A 16 -25.57 -16.86 7.42
C ASP A 16 -24.91 -17.97 6.58
N LEU A 17 -24.67 -19.12 7.22
CA LEU A 17 -24.01 -20.26 6.58
C LEU A 17 -24.86 -20.92 5.47
N THR A 18 -26.15 -20.60 5.39
CA THR A 18 -27.08 -21.17 4.41
C THR A 18 -26.89 -20.55 3.03
N ASN A 19 -26.70 -19.23 2.99
CA ASN A 19 -26.61 -18.45 1.75
C ASN A 19 -25.26 -17.73 1.59
N GLY A 20 -24.39 -17.76 2.60
CA GLY A 20 -23.09 -17.07 2.60
C GLY A 20 -23.20 -15.55 2.75
N ALA A 21 -24.38 -15.03 3.08
CA ALA A 21 -24.60 -13.60 3.24
C ALA A 21 -24.10 -13.11 4.60
N ILE A 22 -23.63 -11.87 4.62
CA ILE A 22 -23.38 -11.16 5.87
C ILE A 22 -24.74 -10.85 6.51
N ILE A 23 -24.90 -11.15 7.80
CA ILE A 23 -26.10 -10.77 8.54
C ILE A 23 -25.98 -9.29 8.91
N GLU A 24 -26.24 -8.42 7.93
CA GLU A 24 -26.30 -6.97 8.09
C GLU A 24 -27.61 -6.57 8.80
N THR A 25 -27.86 -7.10 10.00
CA THR A 25 -28.91 -6.50 10.84
C THR A 25 -28.36 -5.22 11.43
N ALA A 26 -29.15 -4.14 11.39
CA ALA A 26 -28.85 -2.80 11.92
C ALA A 26 -28.59 -2.74 13.44
N SER A 27 -28.36 -3.89 14.07
CA SER A 27 -28.08 -4.08 15.48
C SER A 27 -26.57 -4.30 15.68
N GLN A 28 -25.98 -3.61 16.65
CA GLN A 28 -24.58 -3.82 17.07
C GLN A 28 -24.28 -5.27 17.48
N THR A 29 -25.32 -6.10 17.69
CA THR A 29 -25.20 -7.50 18.11
C THR A 29 -24.63 -8.43 17.04
N SER A 30 -24.67 -8.06 15.75
CA SER A 30 -24.10 -8.88 14.66
C SER A 30 -22.59 -8.71 14.50
N ILE A 31 -21.97 -7.74 15.20
CA ILE A 31 -20.53 -7.50 15.15
C ILE A 31 -19.84 -8.47 16.12
N VAL A 32 -19.13 -9.45 15.57
CA VAL A 32 -18.38 -10.46 16.34
C VAL A 32 -16.92 -10.06 16.60
N GLY A 33 -16.46 -8.98 16.00
CA GLY A 33 -15.12 -8.46 16.24
C GLY A 33 -14.82 -7.18 15.46
N SER A 34 -13.76 -6.49 15.88
CA SER A 34 -13.20 -5.39 15.10
C SER A 34 -11.70 -5.31 15.27
N VAL A 35 -11.01 -4.89 14.21
CA VAL A 35 -9.59 -4.56 14.24
C VAL A 35 -9.41 -3.12 13.77
N ILE A 36 -8.60 -2.36 14.50
CA ILE A 36 -8.21 -1.00 14.11
C ILE A 36 -7.06 -1.13 13.14
N LEU A 37 -7.23 -0.62 11.91
CA LEU A 37 -6.17 -0.53 10.93
C LEU A 37 -5.54 0.86 11.00
N SER A 38 -4.65 1.05 11.98
CA SER A 38 -3.87 2.28 12.02
C SER A 38 -2.66 2.17 11.09
N ALA A 39 -2.49 3.17 10.23
CA ALA A 39 -1.33 3.27 9.36
C ALA A 39 -0.01 3.33 10.18
N SER A 40 -0.07 3.82 11.43
CA SER A 40 1.07 3.84 12.36
C SER A 40 1.57 2.45 12.79
N LEU A 41 0.70 1.42 12.76
CA LEU A 41 1.09 0.04 13.07
C LEU A 41 2.05 -0.52 12.01
N TYR A 42 1.95 -0.03 10.78
CA TYR A 42 2.82 -0.42 9.67
C TYR A 42 4.01 0.53 9.53
N ALA A 43 3.79 1.82 9.81
CA ALA A 43 4.81 2.87 9.80
C ALA A 43 6.05 2.49 10.61
N SER A 44 5.83 1.99 11.84
CA SER A 44 6.89 1.69 12.79
C SER A 44 7.79 0.52 12.38
N MET A 45 7.33 -0.36 11.48
CA MET A 45 8.06 -1.56 11.07
C MET A 45 9.00 -1.31 9.88
N TYR A 46 8.78 -0.26 9.09
CA TYR A 46 9.60 0.02 7.93
C TYR A 46 11.05 0.34 8.35
N ASN A 47 12.02 -0.20 7.62
CA ASN A 47 13.46 -0.11 7.93
C ASN A 47 13.90 -0.72 9.29
N GLN A 48 13.02 -1.45 9.98
CA GLN A 48 13.39 -2.23 11.17
C GLN A 48 14.10 -3.54 10.80
N SER A 49 14.60 -4.27 11.80
CA SER A 49 15.18 -5.60 11.62
C SER A 49 14.16 -6.59 11.06
N CYS A 50 14.61 -7.59 10.31
CA CYS A 50 13.70 -8.59 9.72
C CYS A 50 12.83 -9.37 10.72
N SER A 51 13.24 -9.47 11.98
CA SER A 51 12.41 -10.02 13.06
C SER A 51 11.15 -9.19 13.33
N ALA A 52 11.16 -7.87 13.07
CA ALA A 52 10.05 -6.97 13.37
C ALA A 52 8.87 -7.09 12.40
N CYS A 53 9.11 -7.50 11.15
CA CYS A 53 8.06 -7.71 10.14
C CYS A 53 7.69 -9.19 9.95
N GLN A 54 8.09 -10.09 10.86
CA GLN A 54 7.63 -11.48 10.82
C GLN A 54 6.10 -11.50 11.01
N GLY A 55 5.37 -11.87 9.95
CA GLY A 55 3.90 -11.88 9.92
C GLY A 55 3.24 -10.58 9.44
N ASN A 56 4.01 -9.55 9.07
CA ASN A 56 3.45 -8.36 8.43
C ASN A 56 3.13 -8.65 6.96
N ARG A 57 1.89 -8.42 6.54
CA ARG A 57 1.44 -8.67 5.16
C ARG A 57 1.88 -7.63 4.12
N TYR A 58 2.32 -6.46 4.56
CA TYR A 58 2.68 -5.33 3.70
C TYR A 58 4.20 -5.19 3.53
N GLN A 59 4.99 -5.85 4.37
CA GLN A 59 6.45 -5.70 4.39
C GLN A 59 7.11 -7.07 4.37
N THR A 60 8.26 -7.14 3.71
CA THR A 60 9.09 -8.34 3.61
C THR A 60 10.51 -8.04 4.06
N CYS A 61 11.21 -9.04 4.58
CA CYS A 61 12.64 -8.93 4.86
C CYS A 61 13.41 -8.82 3.55
N SER A 62 14.06 -7.69 3.32
CA SER A 62 14.99 -7.50 2.22
C SER A 62 16.27 -8.28 2.49
N SER A 63 16.61 -9.24 1.64
CA SER A 63 17.84 -10.03 1.75
C SER A 63 19.11 -9.18 1.60
N THR A 64 19.02 -8.06 0.88
CA THR A 64 20.15 -7.16 0.63
C THR A 64 20.43 -6.26 1.83
N THR A 65 19.39 -5.68 2.44
CA THR A 65 19.56 -4.70 3.52
C THR A 65 19.37 -5.31 4.91
N ASN A 66 18.88 -6.55 4.99
CA ASN A 66 18.45 -7.22 6.22
C ASN A 66 17.44 -6.39 7.04
N LYS A 67 16.60 -5.63 6.34
CA LYS A 67 15.58 -4.76 6.91
C LYS A 67 14.20 -5.01 6.31
N CYS A 68 13.17 -4.65 7.05
CA CYS A 68 11.80 -4.67 6.59
C CYS A 68 11.59 -3.60 5.52
N GLN A 69 11.24 -4.03 4.31
CA GLN A 69 10.97 -3.17 3.17
C GLN A 69 9.66 -3.57 2.49
N CYS A 70 9.17 -2.70 1.62
CA CYS A 70 8.02 -3.00 0.79
C CYS A 70 8.32 -4.21 -0.11
N SER A 71 7.31 -5.06 -0.30
CA SER A 71 7.41 -6.21 -1.18
C SER A 71 7.47 -5.79 -2.66
N GLY A 72 7.72 -6.74 -3.56
CA GLY A 72 7.67 -6.46 -5.00
C GLY A 72 6.35 -5.82 -5.43
N ASN A 73 6.42 -4.88 -6.38
CA ASN A 73 5.29 -4.10 -6.88
C ASN A 73 4.56 -3.26 -5.82
N SER A 74 5.24 -2.90 -4.73
CA SER A 74 4.77 -1.97 -3.72
C SER A 74 5.83 -0.91 -3.44
N TYR A 75 5.43 0.24 -2.88
CA TYR A 75 6.33 1.36 -2.62
C TYR A 75 6.07 1.97 -1.25
N TRP A 76 7.01 2.73 -0.70
CA TRP A 76 6.86 3.29 0.65
C TRP A 76 6.25 4.70 0.63
N ASN A 77 4.96 4.81 0.94
CA ASN A 77 4.27 6.11 0.94
C ASN A 77 4.48 6.96 2.21
N GLY A 78 5.41 6.58 3.10
CA GLY A 78 5.62 7.23 4.40
C GLY A 78 4.87 6.58 5.56
N SER A 79 3.87 5.74 5.29
CA SER A 79 3.11 5.07 6.36
C SER A 79 2.90 3.57 6.14
N MET A 80 2.75 3.12 4.91
CA MET A 80 2.60 1.71 4.58
C MET A 80 3.16 1.42 3.19
N CYS A 81 3.12 0.15 2.80
CA CYS A 81 3.52 -0.31 1.48
C CYS A 81 2.28 -0.62 0.62
N PRO A 82 1.61 0.38 0.04
CA PRO A 82 0.55 0.13 -0.94
C PRO A 82 1.14 -0.44 -2.23
N LEU A 83 0.26 -1.04 -3.04
CA LEU A 83 0.62 -1.44 -4.39
C LEU A 83 1.04 -0.23 -5.21
N GLN A 84 2.03 -0.44 -6.06
CA GLN A 84 2.43 0.54 -7.06
C GLN A 84 1.27 0.84 -8.02
N LEU A 85 1.27 2.09 -8.48
CA LEU A 85 0.22 2.72 -9.24
C LEU A 85 0.32 2.38 -10.74
N PHE A 86 -0.83 2.31 -11.39
CA PHE A 86 -0.98 2.05 -12.82
C PHE A 86 -0.87 3.33 -13.65
N GLU A 87 -0.92 3.19 -14.97
CA GLU A 87 -0.85 4.31 -15.92
C GLU A 87 -1.94 5.36 -15.64
N ASN A 88 -1.58 6.64 -15.77
CA ASN A 88 -2.39 7.83 -15.51
C ASN A 88 -2.83 8.05 -14.05
N ALA A 89 -2.47 7.15 -13.12
CA ALA A 89 -2.70 7.39 -11.71
C ALA A 89 -1.82 8.53 -11.19
N ALA A 90 -2.38 9.39 -10.33
CA ALA A 90 -1.64 10.46 -9.70
C ALA A 90 -0.61 9.91 -8.70
N CYS A 91 0.62 10.41 -8.77
CA CYS A 91 1.73 9.91 -7.95
C CYS A 91 2.50 11.06 -7.31
N SER A 92 3.04 10.84 -6.12
CA SER A 92 3.77 11.85 -5.33
C SER A 92 5.22 11.47 -5.07
N GLN A 93 5.68 10.31 -5.57
CA GLN A 93 7.00 9.75 -5.34
C GLN A 93 7.49 9.01 -6.58
N ILE A 94 8.80 8.95 -6.75
CA ILE A 94 9.45 8.40 -7.95
C ILE A 94 9.19 6.88 -8.13
N ASP A 95 9.12 6.15 -7.03
CA ASP A 95 8.95 4.70 -6.95
C ASP A 95 7.47 4.27 -6.85
N ALA A 96 6.54 5.23 -6.88
CA ALA A 96 5.12 4.96 -6.73
C ALA A 96 4.51 4.18 -7.90
N CYS A 97 5.10 4.21 -9.09
CA CYS A 97 4.56 3.61 -10.31
C CYS A 97 5.08 2.19 -10.56
N ARG A 98 4.28 1.37 -11.26
CA ARG A 98 4.63 -0.01 -11.62
C ARG A 98 5.85 -0.08 -12.55
N SER A 99 7.01 -0.36 -11.97
CA SER A 99 8.28 -0.41 -12.70
C SER A 99 8.38 -1.63 -13.63
N ASP A 100 7.68 -2.72 -13.31
CA ASP A 100 7.53 -3.91 -14.16
C ASP A 100 6.76 -3.62 -15.46
N LEU A 101 6.00 -2.51 -15.51
CA LEU A 101 5.32 -2.01 -16.70
C LEU A 101 6.06 -0.83 -17.36
N ASN A 102 7.32 -0.57 -16.98
CA ASN A 102 8.10 0.60 -17.41
C ASN A 102 7.40 1.95 -17.13
N LEU A 103 6.56 2.02 -16.10
CA LEU A 103 5.96 3.27 -15.68
C LEU A 103 6.89 4.02 -14.72
N SER A 104 6.90 5.33 -14.83
CA SER A 104 7.63 6.22 -13.93
C SER A 104 6.75 7.41 -13.57
N CYS A 105 6.92 7.91 -12.35
CA CYS A 105 6.19 9.09 -11.92
C CYS A 105 6.80 10.33 -12.57
N VAL A 106 6.09 10.95 -13.51
CA VAL A 106 6.64 12.08 -14.26
C VAL A 106 6.60 13.36 -13.44
N MET A 107 7.66 14.13 -13.54
CA MET A 107 7.80 15.42 -12.90
C MET A 107 7.38 16.53 -13.87
N ASN A 108 6.57 17.49 -13.41
CA ASN A 108 6.22 18.67 -14.20
C ASN A 108 7.38 19.69 -14.21
N SER A 109 7.19 20.81 -14.92
CA SER A 109 8.16 21.91 -14.98
C SER A 109 8.43 22.59 -13.63
N TYR A 110 7.58 22.36 -12.63
CA TYR A 110 7.70 22.91 -11.28
C TYR A 110 8.39 21.97 -10.30
N GLY A 111 8.85 20.80 -10.77
CA GLY A 111 9.51 19.82 -9.91
C GLY A 111 8.54 18.91 -9.14
N GLU A 112 7.24 18.95 -9.45
CA GLU A 112 6.24 18.15 -8.77
C GLU A 112 5.96 16.84 -9.52
N PHE A 113 5.88 15.76 -8.77
CA PHE A 113 5.38 14.49 -9.25
C PHE A 113 3.88 14.59 -9.58
N THR A 114 3.49 14.13 -10.76
CA THR A 114 2.12 14.30 -11.26
C THR A 114 1.43 12.97 -11.48
N GLN A 115 1.91 12.17 -12.43
CA GLN A 115 1.22 10.95 -12.86
C GLN A 115 2.17 9.86 -13.34
N CYS A 116 1.71 8.61 -13.27
CA CYS A 116 2.43 7.46 -13.79
C CYS A 116 2.27 7.38 -15.31
N LEU A 117 3.35 7.60 -16.04
CA LEU A 117 3.38 7.42 -17.50
C LEU A 117 4.50 6.47 -17.87
N ILE A 118 4.42 5.92 -19.09
CA ILE A 118 5.53 5.14 -19.66
C ILE A 118 6.76 6.04 -19.70
N GLY A 119 7.74 5.68 -18.88
CA GLY A 119 9.02 6.34 -18.86
C GLY A 119 9.76 6.02 -20.17
N LYS A 120 9.75 6.95 -21.12
CA LYS A 120 10.90 7.04 -22.02
C LYS A 120 12.07 7.35 -21.11
N HIS A 121 12.98 6.40 -20.89
CA HIS A 121 14.27 6.70 -20.28
C HIS A 121 14.79 7.98 -20.94
N ARG A 122 14.74 9.12 -20.23
CA ARG A 122 15.58 10.26 -20.60
C ARG A 122 16.98 9.74 -20.37
N SER A 123 17.57 9.26 -21.46
CA SER A 123 19.00 9.09 -21.60
C SER A 123 19.59 10.50 -21.55
N ASP A 124 19.60 11.12 -20.37
CA ASP A 124 20.41 12.30 -20.09
C ASP A 124 21.86 11.81 -19.95
N ARG A 125 22.42 11.40 -21.10
CA ARG A 125 23.83 11.22 -21.40
C ARG A 125 24.12 11.78 -22.80
N ASP A 126 23.63 12.97 -23.06
CA ASP A 126 24.24 13.87 -24.04
C ASP A 126 24.89 15.01 -23.24
N ASN A 127 26.05 14.72 -22.66
CA ASN A 127 27.01 15.75 -22.23
C ASN A 127 28.38 15.36 -22.81
N VAL A 128 28.59 15.94 -23.99
CA VAL A 128 29.82 16.61 -24.49
C VAL A 128 31.09 16.39 -23.66
#